data_AF-A0AAU3VD52-F1
#
_entry.id   AF-A0AAU3VD52-F1
#
_cell.length_a   1.000
_cell.length_b   1.000
_cell.length_c   1.000
_cell.angle_alpha   90.00
_cell.angle_beta   90.00
_cell.angle_gamma   90.00
#
_symmetry.space_group_name_H-M   'P 1'
#
loop_
_entity.id
_entity.type
_entity.pdbx_description
1 polymer ?
#
loop_
_entity_poly.entity_id
_entity_poly.type
_entity_poly.pdbx_seq_one_letter_code
_entity_poly.pdbx_strand_id
1 'polypeptide(L)' 'MAAWPVRRPTEDAAVYAVSRSPRPLPPITVLADLLIVARAIGDRHGEQRFDRMLDRKLRGA' A
#
# COMPACT_ATOMS: atom_id res chain seq x y z
N MET A 1 21.21 -2.66 38.81
CA MET A 1 19.91 -1.95 38.76
C MET A 1 19.43 -1.93 37.33
N ALA A 2 18.39 -2.71 37.01
CA ALA A 2 17.80 -2.72 35.67
C ALA A 2 16.92 -1.46 35.51
N ALA A 3 17.22 -0.67 34.47
CA ALA A 3 16.41 0.49 34.11
C ALA A 3 15.01 0.02 33.67
N TRP A 4 13.98 0.70 34.19
CA TRP A 4 12.57 0.55 33.84
C TRP A 4 12.33 0.57 32.32
N PRO A 5 11.22 0.00 31.83
CA PRO A 5 11.06 -0.36 30.42
C PRO A 5 11.29 0.82 29.48
N VAL A 6 12.13 0.62 28.47
CA VAL A 6 12.35 1.56 27.37
C VAL A 6 10.99 1.89 26.75
N ARG A 7 10.57 3.17 26.82
CA ARG A 7 9.34 3.65 26.13
C ARG A 7 9.50 3.43 24.63
N ARG A 8 9.02 2.30 24.12
CA ARG A 8 8.71 2.15 22.71
C ARG A 8 7.42 2.93 22.43
N PRO A 9 7.24 3.49 21.21
CA PRO A 9 5.90 3.90 20.78
C PRO A 9 4.95 2.75 21.10
N THR A 10 3.80 3.04 21.73
CA THR A 10 2.77 2.01 21.87
C THR A 10 2.47 1.45 20.49
N GLU A 11 2.09 0.19 20.41
CA GLU A 11 1.73 -0.45 19.15
C GLU A 11 0.76 0.43 18.34
N ASP A 12 -0.20 1.06 19.01
CA ASP A 12 -1.09 2.06 18.43
C ASP A 12 -0.33 3.24 17.80
N ALA A 13 0.60 3.87 18.52
CA ALA A 13 1.36 5.00 17.99
C ALA A 13 2.18 4.61 16.73
N ALA A 14 2.72 3.39 16.69
CA ALA A 14 3.43 2.87 15.52
C ALA A 14 2.47 2.61 14.34
N VAL A 15 1.31 1.98 14.60
CA VAL A 15 0.26 1.74 13.59
C VAL A 15 -0.27 3.06 13.04
N TYR A 16 -0.60 4.03 13.91
CA TYR A 16 -1.07 5.35 13.50
C TYR A 16 -0.02 6.13 12.69
N ALA A 17 1.26 6.02 13.03
CA ALA A 17 2.33 6.66 12.26
C ALA A 17 2.45 6.07 10.85
N VAL A 18 2.48 4.73 10.74
CA VAL A 18 2.56 4.03 9.44
C VAL A 18 1.29 4.26 8.61
N SER A 19 0.11 4.24 9.23
CA SER A 19 -1.18 4.40 8.54
C SER A 19 -1.37 5.79 7.92
N ARG A 20 -0.73 6.82 8.48
CA ARG A 20 -0.78 8.20 7.97
C ARG A 20 0.24 8.49 6.88
N SER A 21 1.24 7.62 6.70
CA SER A 21 2.22 7.78 5.63
C SER A 21 1.60 7.38 4.28
N PRO A 22 1.73 8.20 3.22
CA PRO A 22 1.30 7.80 1.89
C PRO A 22 2.14 6.59 1.48
N ARG A 23 1.52 5.40 1.46
CA ARG A 23 2.23 4.20 1.00
C ARG A 23 2.65 4.39 -0.45
N PRO A 24 3.94 4.21 -0.77
CA PRO A 24 4.39 4.28 -2.15
C PRO A 24 3.63 3.22 -2.95
N LEU A 25 3.00 3.67 -4.03
CA LEU A 25 2.43 2.77 -5.01
C LEU A 25 3.57 2.18 -5.87
N PRO A 26 3.40 0.94 -6.36
CA PRO A 26 4.28 0.38 -7.38
C PRO A 26 4.40 1.33 -8.60
N PRO A 27 5.45 1.17 -9.42
CA PRO A 27 5.59 1.89 -10.68
C PRO A 27 4.37 1.68 -11.59
N ILE A 28 4.07 2.66 -12.44
CA ILE A 28 2.93 2.63 -13.37
C ILE A 28 2.99 1.39 -14.27
N THR A 29 4.18 1.05 -14.78
CA THR A 29 4.38 -0.13 -15.64
C THR A 29 4.01 -1.42 -14.93
N VAL A 30 4.44 -1.59 -13.68
CA VAL A 30 4.11 -2.76 -12.86
C VAL A 30 2.60 -2.84 -12.60
N LEU A 31 1.94 -1.71 -12.33
CA LEU A 31 0.47 -1.68 -12.14
C LEU A 31 -0.28 -2.06 -13.43
N ALA A 32 0.20 -1.61 -14.59
CA ALA A 32 -0.38 -1.97 -15.88
C ALA A 32 -0.21 -3.47 -16.18
N ASP A 33 0.98 -4.04 -15.95
CA ASP A 33 1.24 -5.47 -16.13
C ASP A 33 0.33 -6.32 -15.23
N LEU A 34 0.20 -5.95 -13.95
CA LEU A 34 -0.67 -6.65 -13.01
C LEU A 34 -2.15 -6.57 -13.40
N LEU A 35 -2.61 -5.43 -13.94
CA LEU A 35 -3.97 -5.28 -14.45
C LEU A 35 -4.23 -6.18 -15.67
N ILE A 36 -3.26 -6.27 -16.59
CA ILE A 36 -3.35 -7.16 -17.76
C ILE A 36 -3.43 -8.62 -17.31
N VAL A 37 -2.58 -9.04 -16.38
CA VAL A 37 -2.59 -10.40 -15.83
C VAL A 37 -3.92 -10.70 -15.12
N ALA A 38 -4.40 -9.79 -14.27
CA ALA A 38 -5.67 -9.97 -13.57
C ALA A 38 -6.84 -10.17 -14.54
N ARG A 39 -6.90 -9.39 -15.62
CA ARG A 39 -7.88 -9.58 -16.72
C ARG A 39 -7.74 -10.92 -17.42
N ALA A 40 -6.51 -11.32 -17.73
CA ALA A 40 -6.24 -12.57 -18.44
C ALA A 40 -6.68 -13.81 -17.64
N ILE A 41 -6.59 -13.76 -16.31
CA ILE A 41 -6.99 -14.87 -15.42
C ILE A 41 -8.42 -14.73 -14.88
N GLY A 42 -9.12 -13.64 -15.20
CA GLY A 42 -10.46 -13.36 -14.70
C GLY A 42 -10.53 -12.98 -13.21
N ASP A 43 -9.45 -12.49 -12.62
CA ASP A 43 -9.41 -12.00 -11.23
C ASP A 43 -10.06 -10.60 -11.14
N ARG A 44 -11.38 -10.58 -10.99
CA ARG A 44 -12.16 -9.34 -10.87
C ARG A 44 -11.76 -8.47 -9.68
N HIS A 45 -11.27 -9.06 -8.60
CA HIS A 45 -10.83 -8.28 -7.43
C HIS A 45 -9.45 -7.67 -7.65
N GLY A 46 -8.54 -8.41 -8.28
CA GLY A 46 -7.26 -7.90 -8.76
C GLY A 46 -7.46 -6.75 -9.72
N GLU A 47 -8.31 -6.92 -10.73
CA GLU A 47 -8.63 -5.87 -11.72
C GLU A 47 -9.08 -4.57 -11.05
N GLN A 48 -10.12 -4.62 -10.20
CA GLN A 48 -10.63 -3.43 -9.50
C GLN A 48 -9.57 -2.78 -8.62
N ARG A 49 -8.74 -3.58 -7.95
CA ARG A 49 -7.68 -3.08 -7.07
C ARG A 49 -6.59 -2.37 -7.86
N PHE A 50 -6.09 -2.97 -8.94
CA PHE A 50 -5.01 -2.39 -9.74
C PHE A 50 -5.48 -1.18 -10.54
N ASP A 51 -6.71 -1.20 -11.08
CA ASP A 51 -7.33 -0.07 -11.74
C ASP A 51 -7.40 1.16 -10.81
N ARG A 52 -7.90 0.99 -9.59
CA ARG A 52 -7.96 2.06 -8.59
C ARG A 52 -6.57 2.57 -8.17
N MET A 53 -5.58 1.68 -8.09
CA MET A 53 -4.19 2.07 -7.78
C MET A 53 -3.58 2.87 -8.94
N LEU A 54 -3.84 2.48 -10.18
CA LEU A 54 -3.37 3.16 -11.38
C LEU A 54 -3.98 4.56 -11.49
N ASP A 55 -5.30 4.69 -11.30
CA ASP A 55 -6.01 5.97 -11.25
C ASP A 55 -5.42 6.89 -10.18
N ARG A 56 -5.17 6.38 -8.96
CA ARG A 56 -4.52 7.14 -7.89
C ARG A 56 -3.10 7.60 -8.27
N LYS A 57 -2.34 6.75 -8.97
CA LYS A 57 -0.96 7.07 -9.38
C LYS A 57 -0.93 8.15 -10.46
N LEU A 58 -1.89 8.14 -11.38
CA LEU A 58 -2.02 9.11 -12.46
C LEU A 58 -2.56 10.47 -12.00
N ARG A 59 -3.48 10.50 -11.02
CA ARG A 59 -4.04 11.74 -10.46
C ARG A 59 -3.12 12.42 -9.43
N GLY A 60 -2.21 11.67 -8.84
CA GLY A 60 -1.26 12.15 -7.83
C GLY A 60 0.15 12.41 -8.36
N ALA A 61 0.33 12.46 -9.69
CA ALA A 61 1.54 12.87 -10.38
C ALA A 61 1.40 14.33 -10.86
#